data_AF-A0A0P1MX93-F1
#
_entry.id   AF-A0A0P1MX93-F1
#
_cell.length_a   1.000
_cell.length_b   1.000
_cell.length_c   1.000
_cell.angle_alpha   90.00
_cell.angle_beta   90.00
_cell.angle_gamma   90.00
#
_symmetry.space_group_name_H-M   'P 1'
#
loop_
_entity.id
_entity.type
_entity.pdbx_description
1 polymer ?
#
loop_
_entity_poly.entity_id
_entity_poly.type
_entity_poly.pdbx_seq_one_letter_code
_entity_poly.pdbx_strand_id
1 'polypeptide(L)'
;MKGKSKYITIMPYAEFQKLKKSIDRLSSKLNKQMEKKEEYDLRFKEEVLKWILDFYKGDLEKLGWFISEVCKLKSEPFPVESKQIDSDVFNVLLNDLLVFYSVNKSKQLITVVSIEPSL
;
A
#
# COMPACT_ATOMS: atom_id res chain seq x y z
N MET A 1 23.60 1.56 -40.00
CA MET A 1 22.70 1.15 -38.88
C MET A 1 22.52 -0.36 -38.96
N LYS A 2 22.97 -1.15 -37.98
CA LYS A 2 22.77 -2.61 -37.95
C LYS A 2 21.39 -2.90 -37.31
N GLY A 3 20.39 -3.24 -38.11
CA GLY A 3 19.05 -3.58 -37.63
C GLY A 3 19.05 -4.91 -36.89
N LYS A 4 18.48 -4.94 -35.67
CA LYS A 4 18.28 -6.18 -34.91
C LYS A 4 17.24 -7.04 -35.63
N SER A 5 17.63 -8.25 -36.06
CA SER A 5 16.71 -9.21 -36.66
C SER A 5 15.64 -9.60 -35.63
N LYS A 6 14.37 -9.38 -35.96
CA LYS A 6 13.23 -9.84 -35.14
C LYS A 6 12.83 -11.22 -35.63
N TYR A 7 13.07 -12.24 -34.81
CA TYR A 7 12.58 -13.58 -35.10
C TYR A 7 11.12 -13.70 -34.67
N ILE A 8 10.29 -14.25 -35.54
CA ILE A 8 8.92 -14.63 -35.23
C ILE A 8 8.94 -16.13 -34.93
N THR A 9 8.70 -16.49 -33.67
CA THR A 9 8.51 -17.90 -33.29
C THR A 9 7.08 -18.30 -33.60
N ILE A 10 6.89 -19.19 -34.57
CA ILE A 10 5.59 -19.78 -34.87
C ILE A 10 5.47 -21.06 -34.06
N MET A 11 4.54 -21.07 -33.10
CA MET A 11 4.24 -22.22 -32.24
C MET A 11 3.02 -22.97 -32.76
N PRO A 12 3.01 -24.32 -32.74
CA PRO A 12 1.81 -25.11 -33.02
C PRO A 12 0.66 -24.74 -32.08
N TYR A 13 -0.54 -24.60 -32.64
CA TYR A 13 -1.71 -24.14 -31.89
C TYR A 13 -2.03 -25.00 -30.65
N ALA A 14 -1.77 -26.30 -30.71
CA ALA A 14 -1.96 -27.22 -29.59
C ALA A 14 -1.02 -26.92 -28.40
N GLU A 15 0.22 -26.52 -28.68
CA GLU A 15 1.20 -26.14 -27.65
C GLU A 15 0.83 -24.78 -27.05
N PHE A 16 0.38 -23.83 -27.89
CA PHE A 16 -0.11 -22.54 -27.44
C PHE A 16 -1.29 -22.68 -26.47
N GLN A 17 -2.25 -23.57 -26.76
CA GLN A 17 -3.38 -23.81 -25.87
C GLN A 17 -2.95 -24.38 -24.50
N LYS A 18 -1.95 -25.28 -24.47
CA LYS A 18 -1.39 -25.82 -23.22
C LYS A 18 -0.70 -24.73 -22.42
N LEU A 19 0.10 -23.89 -23.09
CA LEU A 19 0.78 -22.76 -22.47
C LEU A 19 -0.22 -21.75 -21.90
N LYS A 20 -1.25 -21.39 -22.67
CA LYS A 20 -2.31 -20.47 -22.24
C LYS A 20 -2.99 -20.95 -20.96
N LYS A 21 -3.39 -22.23 -20.89
CA LYS A 21 -4.00 -22.82 -19.68
C LYS A 21 -3.05 -22.81 -18.47
N SER A 22 -1.76 -23.01 -18.69
CA SER A 22 -0.75 -22.94 -17.62
C SER A 22 -0.57 -21.51 -17.11
N ILE A 23 -0.56 -20.53 -18.01
CA ILE A 23 -0.50 -19.10 -17.68
C ILE A 23 -1.77 -18.68 -16.92
N ASP A 24 -2.96 -19.10 -17.36
CA ASP A 24 -4.23 -18.80 -16.67
C ASP A 24 -4.29 -19.42 -15.25
N ARG A 25 -3.67 -20.59 -15.07
CA ARG A 25 -3.52 -21.23 -13.74
C ARG A 25 -2.49 -20.52 -12.85
N LEU A 26 -1.43 -19.99 -13.45
CA LEU A 26 -0.41 -19.19 -12.75
C LEU A 26 -0.98 -17.83 -12.34
N SER A 27 -1.69 -17.14 -13.24
CA SER A 27 -2.33 -15.86 -12.95
C SER A 27 -3.44 -16.00 -11.91
N SER A 28 -4.26 -17.05 -11.97
CA SER A 28 -5.26 -17.31 -10.93
C SER A 28 -4.65 -17.70 -9.57
N LYS A 29 -3.46 -18.32 -9.54
CA LYS A 29 -2.70 -18.54 -8.29
C LYS A 29 -2.06 -17.25 -7.76
N LEU A 30 -1.52 -16.40 -8.64
CA LEU A 30 -0.99 -15.09 -8.27
C LEU A 30 -2.10 -14.17 -7.75
N ASN A 31 -3.24 -14.13 -8.43
CA ASN A 31 -4.40 -13.35 -8.02
C ASN A 31 -4.95 -13.85 -6.68
N LYS A 32 -4.98 -15.17 -6.44
CA LYS A 32 -5.31 -15.72 -5.10
C LYS A 32 -4.30 -15.37 -4.00
N GLN A 33 -3.04 -15.10 -4.35
CA GLN A 33 -2.04 -14.60 -3.40
C GLN A 33 -2.17 -13.08 -3.17
N MET A 34 -2.64 -12.32 -4.16
CA MET A 34 -2.91 -10.89 -4.01
C MET A 34 -4.24 -10.59 -3.32
N GLU A 35 -5.27 -11.45 -3.46
CA GLU A 35 -6.61 -11.28 -2.86
C GLU A 35 -6.73 -11.74 -1.40
N LYS A 36 -5.62 -12.11 -0.73
CA LYS A 36 -5.62 -12.53 0.69
C LYS A 36 -4.49 -11.90 1.51
N LYS A 37 -4.25 -10.60 1.33
CA LYS A 37 -3.86 -9.78 2.49
C LYS A 37 -5.14 -9.14 2.99
N GLU A 38 -5.51 -9.43 4.23
CA GLU A 38 -6.56 -8.70 4.94
C GLU A 38 -6.10 -7.23 5.03
N GLU A 39 -6.44 -6.44 4.01
CA GLU A 39 -6.10 -5.02 4.01
C GLU A 39 -7.04 -4.31 4.96
N TYR A 40 -6.45 -3.60 5.91
CA TYR A 40 -7.21 -2.75 6.79
C TYR A 40 -7.69 -1.53 6.01
N ASP A 41 -8.96 -1.17 6.20
CA ASP A 41 -9.47 0.10 5.75
C ASP A 41 -8.77 1.23 6.50
N LEU A 42 -8.39 2.29 5.80
CA LEU A 42 -7.73 3.45 6.38
C LEU A 42 -8.70 4.62 6.38
N ARG A 43 -8.91 5.23 7.55
CA ARG A 43 -9.71 6.43 7.74
C ARG A 43 -8.89 7.52 8.39
N PHE A 44 -9.20 8.75 8.02
CA PHE A 44 -8.64 9.94 8.62
C PHE A 44 -9.76 10.72 9.29
N LYS A 45 -9.48 11.32 10.45
CA LYS A 45 -10.33 12.40 10.95
C LYS A 45 -10.25 13.59 10.00
N GLU A 46 -11.35 14.35 9.90
CA GLU A 46 -11.42 15.53 9.03
C GLU A 46 -10.35 16.57 9.38
N GLU A 47 -10.10 16.78 10.67
CA GLU A 47 -9.07 17.70 11.18
C GLU A 47 -7.67 17.30 10.71
N VAL A 48 -7.39 15.99 10.68
CA VAL A 48 -6.11 15.44 10.21
C VAL A 48 -5.94 15.70 8.71
N LEU A 49 -6.99 15.50 7.91
CA LEU A 49 -6.94 15.80 6.47
C LEU A 49 -6.69 17.28 6.21
N LYS A 50 -7.37 18.18 6.93
CA LYS A 50 -7.14 19.63 6.82
C LYS A 50 -5.69 19.97 7.17
N TRP A 51 -5.19 19.42 8.27
CA TRP A 51 -3.81 19.64 8.71
C TRP A 51 -2.79 19.15 7.68
N ILE A 52 -2.95 17.95 7.12
CA ILE A 52 -2.06 17.41 6.07
C ILE A 52 -2.06 18.33 4.85
N LEU A 53 -3.24 18.76 4.39
CA LEU A 53 -3.38 19.64 3.22
C LEU A 53 -2.73 21.00 3.45
N ASP A 54 -2.87 21.56 4.65
CA ASP A 54 -2.24 22.84 5.01
C ASP A 54 -0.72 22.69 5.21
N PHE A 55 -0.25 21.59 5.80
CA PHE A 55 1.17 21.31 6.04
C PHE A 55 1.95 21.12 4.73
N TYR A 56 1.40 20.36 3.79
CA TYR A 56 2.00 20.12 2.48
C TYR A 56 1.55 21.11 1.40
N LYS A 57 0.97 22.26 1.79
CA LYS A 57 0.45 23.24 0.85
C LYS A 57 1.55 23.74 -0.09
N GLY A 58 1.47 23.35 -1.35
CA GLY A 58 2.44 23.70 -2.39
C GLY A 58 3.54 22.67 -2.64
N ASP A 59 3.58 21.56 -1.87
CA ASP A 59 4.57 20.49 -2.01
C ASP A 59 3.88 19.12 -2.20
N LEU A 60 3.34 18.94 -3.42
CA LEU A 60 2.57 17.75 -3.81
C LEU A 60 3.39 16.45 -3.83
N GLU A 61 4.69 16.55 -4.08
CA GLU A 61 5.58 15.39 -4.11
C GLU A 61 5.71 14.76 -2.72
N LYS A 62 5.94 15.59 -1.69
CA LYS A 62 6.00 15.12 -0.30
C LYS A 62 4.66 14.60 0.18
N LEU A 63 3.55 15.22 -0.23
CA LEU A 63 2.20 14.72 0.08
C LEU A 63 1.99 13.33 -0.52
N GLY A 64 2.35 13.14 -1.80
CA GLY A 64 2.24 11.83 -2.46
C GLY A 64 3.08 10.76 -1.77
N TRP A 65 4.30 11.12 -1.34
CA TRP A 65 5.17 10.20 -0.61
C TRP A 65 4.61 9.85 0.77
N PHE A 66 4.12 10.83 1.51
CA PHE A 66 3.45 10.62 2.80
C PHE A 66 2.23 9.69 2.66
N ILE A 67 1.33 9.94 1.69
CA ILE A 67 0.17 9.09 1.44
C ILE A 67 0.60 7.65 1.10
N SER A 68 1.67 7.49 0.31
CA SER A 68 2.21 6.16 -0.02
C SER A 68 2.69 5.42 1.22
N GLU A 69 3.39 6.10 2.14
CA GLU A 69 3.83 5.51 3.41
C GLU A 69 2.65 5.13 4.31
N VAL A 70 1.67 6.02 4.47
CA VAL A 70 0.47 5.72 5.29
C VAL A 70 -0.34 4.58 4.67
N CYS A 71 -0.41 4.47 3.34
CA CYS A 71 -1.08 3.35 2.67
C CYS A 71 -0.42 2.00 2.96
N LYS A 72 0.87 1.93 3.28
CA LYS A 72 1.53 0.67 3.68
C LYS A 72 0.92 0.10 4.96
N LEU A 73 0.41 0.96 5.86
CA LEU A 73 -0.26 0.54 7.09
C LEU A 73 -1.49 -0.35 6.82
N LYS A 74 -2.13 -0.22 5.65
CA LYS A 74 -3.25 -1.10 5.27
C LYS A 74 -2.84 -2.56 5.19
N SER A 75 -1.65 -2.82 4.64
CA SER A 75 -1.08 -4.16 4.51
C SER A 75 -0.35 -4.62 5.77
N GLU A 76 0.20 -3.67 6.53
CA GLU A 76 0.98 -3.92 7.74
C GLU A 76 0.57 -2.93 8.85
N PRO A 77 -0.51 -3.22 9.60
CA PRO A 77 -1.05 -2.31 10.62
C PRO A 77 -0.14 -2.15 11.85
N PHE A 78 0.84 -3.03 12.03
CA PHE A 78 1.77 -3.02 13.15
C PHE A 78 3.23 -3.10 12.62
N PRO A 79 3.73 -2.03 11.97
CA PRO A 79 5.12 -2.00 11.53
C PRO A 79 6.05 -2.06 12.76
N VAL A 80 7.26 -2.60 12.58
CA VAL A 80 8.26 -2.74 13.66
C VAL A 80 8.60 -1.40 14.34
N GLU A 81 8.47 -0.31 13.60
CA GLU A 81 8.73 1.05 14.07
C GLU A 81 7.57 1.66 14.88
N SER A 82 6.43 0.98 14.95
CA SER A 82 5.29 1.46 15.73
C SER A 82 5.49 1.26 17.22
N LYS A 83 5.22 2.29 18.03
CA LYS A 83 5.16 2.15 19.48
C LYS A 83 3.70 2.20 19.93
N GLN A 84 3.32 1.22 20.71
CA GLN A 84 2.02 1.19 21.35
C GLN A 84 1.99 2.19 22.50
N ILE A 85 1.07 3.15 22.46
CA ILE A 85 0.86 4.15 23.53
C ILE A 85 -0.26 3.68 24.45
N ASP A 86 -1.33 3.13 23.87
CA ASP A 86 -2.50 2.63 24.58
C ASP A 86 -2.98 1.32 23.93
N SER A 87 -3.98 0.66 24.51
CA SER A 87 -4.47 -0.67 24.12
C SER A 87 -4.73 -0.80 22.62
N ASP A 88 -5.31 0.22 22.00
CA ASP A 88 -5.61 0.25 20.56
C ASP A 88 -4.93 1.40 19.80
N VAL A 89 -4.12 2.24 20.47
CA VAL A 89 -3.51 3.44 19.88
C VAL A 89 -1.99 3.27 19.75
N PHE A 90 -1.52 3.49 18.54
CA PHE A 90 -0.13 3.35 18.13
C PHE A 90 0.37 4.68 17.58
N ASN A 91 1.66 4.95 17.78
CA ASN A 91 2.36 5.96 17.01
C ASN A 91 3.31 5.28 16.02
N VAL A 92 3.58 5.98 14.92
CA VAL A 92 4.61 5.62 13.96
C VAL A 92 5.24 6.90 13.45
N LEU A 93 6.55 6.88 13.24
CA LEU A 93 7.27 7.99 12.63
C LEU A 93 7.28 7.76 11.10
N LEU A 94 6.63 8.63 10.34
CA LEU A 94 6.59 8.59 8.88
C LEU A 94 7.05 9.93 8.33
N ASN A 95 8.17 9.96 7.61
CA ASN A 95 8.70 11.17 6.95
C ASN A 95 8.78 12.38 7.89
N ASP A 96 9.41 12.20 9.05
CA ASP A 96 9.56 13.23 10.10
C ASP A 96 8.23 13.73 10.71
N LEU A 97 7.15 12.96 10.52
CA LEU A 97 5.86 13.18 11.16
C LEU A 97 5.52 12.01 12.08
N LEU A 98 5.15 12.30 13.31
CA LEU A 98 4.56 11.36 14.24
C LEU A 98 3.07 11.21 13.91
N VAL A 99 2.71 10.05 13.39
CA VAL A 99 1.33 9.68 13.06
C VAL A 99 0.77 8.83 14.17
N PHE A 100 -0.29 9.31 14.82
CA PHE A 100 -1.03 8.57 15.83
C PHE A 100 -2.26 7.94 15.19
N TYR A 101 -2.37 6.62 15.29
CA TYR A 101 -3.46 5.86 14.68
C TYR A 101 -4.00 4.80 15.64
N SER A 102 -5.30 4.54 15.54
CA SER A 102 -5.95 3.46 16.27
C SER A 102 -6.26 2.29 15.35
N VAL A 103 -5.97 1.07 15.79
CA VAL A 103 -6.22 -0.15 15.00
C VAL A 103 -7.37 -0.95 15.61
N ASN A 104 -8.48 -1.06 14.89
CA ASN A 104 -9.59 -1.92 15.24
C ASN A 104 -9.48 -3.25 14.49
N LYS A 105 -9.00 -4.29 15.18
CA LYS A 105 -8.82 -5.64 14.63
C LYS A 105 -10.14 -6.29 14.18
N SER A 106 -11.24 -6.04 14.92
CA SER A 106 -12.55 -6.64 14.62
C SER A 106 -13.18 -6.10 13.35
N LYS A 107 -12.91 -4.83 13.02
CA LYS A 107 -13.44 -4.16 11.82
C LYS A 107 -12.41 -4.05 10.70
N GLN A 108 -11.19 -4.58 10.89
CA GLN A 108 -10.04 -4.38 10.00
C GLN A 108 -9.92 -2.90 9.61
N LEU A 109 -9.92 -2.01 10.60
CA LEU A 109 -9.98 -0.56 10.37
C LEU A 109 -8.87 0.15 11.12
N ILE A 110 -8.08 0.94 10.40
CA ILE A 110 -7.10 1.89 10.93
C ILE A 110 -7.70 3.28 10.86
N THR A 111 -7.73 3.99 11.98
CA THR A 111 -8.17 5.39 12.03
C THR A 111 -7.00 6.26 12.48
N VAL A 112 -6.57 7.19 11.62
CA VAL A 112 -5.57 8.19 11.98
C VAL A 112 -6.23 9.24 12.85
N VAL A 113 -5.74 9.36 14.09
CA VAL A 113 -6.29 10.20 15.16
C VAL A 113 -5.67 11.59 15.12
N SER A 114 -4.35 11.68 15.03
CA SER A 114 -3.60 12.95 14.99
C SER A 114 -2.28 12.77 14.28
N ILE A 115 -1.71 13.88 13.81
CA ILE A 115 -0.38 13.94 13.20
C ILE A 115 0.34 15.12 13.83
N GLU A 116 1.59 14.91 14.22
CA GLU A 116 2.45 15.92 14.82
C GLU A 116 3.81 15.92 14.11
N PRO A 117 4.45 17.09 13.90
CA PRO A 117 5.81 17.13 13.39
C PRO A 117 6.79 16.62 14.46
N SER A 118 7.72 15.74 14.07
CA SER A 118 8.84 15.39 14.95
C SER A 118 9.84 16.55 14.93
N LEU A 119 9.83 17.37 16.00
CA LEU A 119 10.78 18.45 16.25
C LEU A 119 12.24 17.97 16.22
#